data_AF-A0A258CYM3-F1
#
_entry.id   AF-A0A258CYM3-F1
#
_cell.length_a   1.000
_cell.length_b   1.000
_cell.length_c   1.000
_cell.angle_alpha   90.00
_cell.angle_beta   90.00
_cell.angle_gamma   90.00
#
_symmetry.space_group_name_H-M   'P 1'
#
loop_
_entity.id
_entity.type
_entity.pdbx_description
1 polymer ?
#
loop_
_entity_poly.entity_id
_entity_poly.type
_entity_poly.pdbx_seq_one_letter_code
_entity_poly.pdbx_strand_id
1 'polypeptide(L)'
;MSMQRRIFMGAAIGLAAPALARAQGAPQFTFRLHSFSSPTALDHTLHLDPWAEKVAKDSNGRIKIDVFPAMQLGGQPRDLVQQLEDGVVDMIWTVPGFTPGRFMGTEGLELPFMNTGLSATESPAAMEFINKHLVDSEYRGIKIIAVHSTDRALVHTSRKPIRRLEDFRGMKLRVAGRFIGEAVTALGGTPVGIPLGGVYEATARSQVDGFLINWAITQPFRLYEVA
;
A
#
# COMPACT_ATOMS: atom_id res chain seq x y z
N MET A 1 71.01 -15.28 -48.41
CA MET A 1 70.16 -15.50 -47.22
C MET A 1 69.49 -14.20 -46.83
N SER A 2 68.16 -14.22 -46.90
CA SER A 2 67.12 -13.31 -46.35
C SER A 2 67.50 -12.00 -45.65
N MET A 3 66.89 -10.89 -46.06
CA MET A 3 65.81 -10.22 -45.30
C MET A 3 65.28 -8.99 -46.06
N GLN A 4 64.06 -9.09 -46.59
CA GLN A 4 63.24 -7.94 -46.95
C GLN A 4 62.57 -7.39 -45.68
N ARG A 5 62.84 -6.15 -45.31
CA ARG A 5 62.03 -5.40 -44.33
C ARG A 5 60.96 -4.63 -45.08
N ARG A 6 59.73 -5.16 -45.08
CA ARG A 6 58.52 -4.42 -45.48
C ARG A 6 58.06 -3.58 -44.30
N ILE A 7 58.09 -2.25 -44.47
CA ILE A 7 57.48 -1.30 -43.54
C ILE A 7 56.06 -1.05 -44.04
N PHE A 8 55.07 -1.53 -43.29
CA PHE A 8 53.67 -1.15 -43.42
C PHE A 8 53.17 -0.69 -42.06
N MET A 9 52.79 0.58 -41.96
CA MET A 9 51.84 1.14 -40.98
C MET A 9 51.61 2.58 -41.47
N GLY A 10 50.44 2.99 -41.95
CA GLY A 10 49.08 2.60 -41.57
C GLY A 10 48.45 3.83 -40.93
N ALA A 11 47.63 4.54 -41.71
CA ALA A 11 47.10 5.87 -41.42
C ALA A 11 46.35 5.98 -40.08
N ALA A 12 46.65 7.05 -39.34
CA ALA A 12 45.85 7.49 -38.21
C ALA A 12 44.58 8.20 -38.72
N ILE A 13 43.43 7.54 -38.62
CA ILE A 13 42.11 8.17 -38.74
C ILE A 13 41.53 8.23 -37.33
N GLY A 14 41.35 9.46 -36.85
CA GLY A 14 40.90 9.76 -35.49
C GLY A 14 39.49 9.26 -35.21
N LEU A 15 39.39 8.39 -34.20
CA LEU A 15 38.14 8.11 -33.47
C LEU A 15 37.88 9.26 -32.49
N ALA A 16 37.20 10.30 -32.95
CA ALA A 16 36.65 11.34 -32.10
C ALA A 16 35.17 11.05 -31.81
N ALA A 17 34.91 10.46 -30.64
CA ALA A 17 33.82 10.83 -29.73
C ALA A 17 33.89 9.94 -28.47
N PRO A 18 34.42 10.45 -27.34
CA PRO A 18 34.32 9.78 -26.05
C PRO A 18 32.89 9.83 -25.52
N ALA A 19 32.41 8.67 -25.08
CA ALA A 19 31.40 8.43 -24.04
C ALA A 19 30.58 9.63 -23.54
N LEU A 20 29.34 9.74 -24.00
CA LEU A 20 28.21 10.19 -23.18
C LEU A 20 27.63 8.98 -22.42
N ALA A 21 28.49 8.21 -21.76
CA ALA A 21 28.07 7.47 -20.59
C ALA A 21 27.85 8.53 -19.51
N ARG A 22 26.62 9.05 -19.40
CA ARG A 22 26.20 9.77 -18.20
C ARG A 22 26.51 8.83 -17.03
N ALA A 23 27.58 9.10 -16.30
CA ALA A 23 27.79 8.51 -15.00
C ALA A 23 26.49 8.78 -14.23
N GLN A 24 25.71 7.73 -13.95
CA GLN A 24 24.67 7.84 -12.95
C GLN A 24 25.41 8.02 -11.63
N GLY A 25 25.62 9.28 -11.25
CA GLY A 25 26.16 9.64 -9.95
C GLY A 25 25.25 9.10 -8.85
N ALA A 26 25.79 9.00 -7.63
CA ALA A 26 25.00 8.65 -6.46
C ALA A 26 23.73 9.54 -6.37
N PRO A 27 22.59 8.99 -5.91
CA PRO A 27 21.35 9.76 -5.82
C PRO A 27 21.56 11.01 -4.96
N GLN A 28 21.03 12.15 -5.42
CA GLN A 28 21.11 13.42 -4.70
C GLN A 28 20.25 13.39 -3.43
N PHE A 29 19.11 12.72 -3.49
CA PHE A 29 18.18 12.54 -2.38
C PHE A 29 17.85 11.05 -2.24
N THR A 30 17.91 10.54 -1.01
CA THR A 30 17.46 9.18 -0.67
C THR A 30 16.44 9.29 0.44
N PHE A 31 15.26 8.72 0.23
CA PHE A 31 14.17 8.68 1.20
C PHE A 31 13.89 7.23 1.62
N ARG A 32 13.61 7.02 2.90
CA ARG A 32 13.20 5.72 3.45
C ARG A 32 11.68 5.67 3.53
N LEU A 33 11.06 4.79 2.76
CA LEU A 33 9.63 4.52 2.79
C LEU A 33 9.35 3.28 3.64
N HIS A 34 8.62 3.43 4.73
CA HIS A 34 8.30 2.34 5.64
C HIS A 34 6.81 1.97 5.58
N SER A 35 6.50 0.67 5.54
CA SER A 35 5.13 0.14 5.43
C SER A 35 5.00 -1.20 6.16
N PHE A 36 3.74 -1.64 6.34
CA PHE A 36 3.42 -2.78 7.19
C PHE A 36 3.19 -4.11 6.44
N SER A 37 2.81 -4.08 5.16
CA SER A 37 2.48 -5.29 4.40
C SER A 37 3.72 -6.06 3.96
N SER A 38 3.55 -7.34 3.60
CA SER A 38 4.64 -8.13 3.03
C SER A 38 5.10 -7.56 1.68
N PRO A 39 6.36 -7.81 1.26
CA PRO A 39 6.84 -7.40 -0.07
C PRO A 39 6.03 -7.99 -1.23
N THR A 40 5.32 -9.08 -0.99
CA THR A 40 4.46 -9.77 -1.97
C THR A 40 3.02 -9.24 -2.02
N ALA A 41 2.66 -8.30 -1.15
CA ALA A 41 1.32 -7.75 -1.10
C ALA A 41 1.05 -6.81 -2.30
N LEU A 42 -0.23 -6.58 -2.59
CA LEU A 42 -0.64 -5.78 -3.76
C LEU A 42 -0.27 -4.29 -3.62
N ASP A 43 -0.24 -3.77 -2.40
CA ASP A 43 0.25 -2.42 -2.14
C ASP A 43 1.74 -2.26 -2.49
N HIS A 44 2.57 -3.29 -2.33
CA HIS A 44 3.96 -3.25 -2.80
C HIS A 44 4.08 -3.50 -4.29
N THR A 45 3.64 -4.68 -4.73
CA THR A 45 3.87 -5.19 -6.08
C THR A 45 3.20 -4.38 -7.19
N LEU A 46 2.09 -3.68 -6.88
CA LEU A 46 1.36 -2.88 -7.86
C LEU A 46 1.43 -1.37 -7.61
N HIS A 47 1.92 -0.92 -6.45
CA HIS A 47 1.92 0.51 -6.11
C HIS A 47 3.27 1.03 -5.61
N LEU A 48 3.69 0.70 -4.39
CA LEU A 48 4.82 1.36 -3.72
C LEU A 48 6.14 1.15 -4.47
N ASP A 49 6.43 -0.09 -4.88
CA ASP A 49 7.71 -0.40 -5.52
C ASP A 49 7.76 0.16 -6.96
N PRO A 50 6.74 -0.04 -7.83
CA PRO A 50 6.71 0.59 -9.15
C PRO A 50 6.71 2.12 -9.10
N TRP A 51 6.07 2.72 -8.09
CA TRP A 51 6.08 4.16 -7.88
C TRP A 51 7.47 4.68 -7.50
N ALA A 52 8.16 3.99 -6.58
CA ALA A 52 9.55 4.31 -6.22
C ALA A 52 10.49 4.25 -7.45
N GLU A 53 10.37 3.20 -8.27
CA GLU A 53 11.12 3.07 -9.53
C GLU A 53 10.80 4.21 -10.52
N LYS A 54 9.51 4.56 -10.65
CA LYS A 54 9.07 5.66 -11.51
C LYS A 54 9.63 7.00 -11.05
N VAL A 55 9.67 7.28 -9.74
CA VAL A 55 10.29 8.50 -9.19
C VAL A 55 11.78 8.55 -9.52
N ALA A 56 12.49 7.42 -9.39
CA ALA A 56 13.90 7.34 -9.76
C ALA A 56 14.10 7.61 -11.26
N LYS A 57 13.28 7.00 -12.11
CA LYS A 57 13.33 7.20 -13.57
C LYS A 57 13.03 8.65 -13.97
N ASP A 58 11.92 9.20 -13.50
CA ASP A 58 11.45 10.55 -13.88
C ASP A 58 12.37 11.65 -13.33
N SER A 59 13.08 11.38 -12.23
CA SER A 59 14.07 12.30 -11.67
C SER A 59 15.46 12.20 -12.31
N ASN A 60 15.65 11.31 -13.30
CA ASN A 60 16.95 10.93 -13.88
C ASN A 60 17.95 10.42 -12.82
N GLY A 61 17.47 9.61 -11.87
CA GLY A 61 18.27 9.00 -10.80
C GLY A 61 18.61 9.94 -9.64
N ARG A 62 18.14 11.20 -9.67
CA ARG A 62 18.42 12.17 -8.59
C ARG A 62 17.69 11.83 -7.29
N ILE A 63 16.53 11.18 -7.38
CA ILE A 63 15.73 10.79 -6.21
C ILE A 63 15.71 9.27 -6.15
N LYS A 64 16.12 8.70 -5.02
CA LYS A 64 15.99 7.28 -4.68
C LYS A 64 15.02 7.14 -3.52
N ILE A 65 14.16 6.13 -3.59
CA ILE A 65 13.27 5.75 -2.49
C ILE A 65 13.59 4.31 -2.13
N ASP A 66 14.13 4.11 -0.93
CA ASP A 66 14.39 2.80 -0.37
C ASP A 66 13.12 2.33 0.36
N VAL A 67 12.49 1.29 -0.18
CA VAL A 67 11.23 0.74 0.34
C VAL A 67 11.50 -0.37 1.35
N PHE A 68 10.95 -0.21 2.55
CA PHE A 68 11.06 -1.12 3.68
C PHE A 68 9.67 -1.69 4.02
N PRO A 69 9.28 -2.84 3.43
CA PRO A 69 8.03 -3.53 3.74
C PRO A 69 8.07 -4.19 5.13
N ALA A 70 6.96 -4.79 5.53
CA ALA A 70 6.84 -5.75 6.64
C ALA A 70 7.38 -5.26 7.98
N MET A 71 7.28 -3.95 8.25
CA MET A 71 7.83 -3.31 9.45
C MET A 71 9.35 -3.58 9.62
N GLN A 72 10.12 -3.69 8.52
CA GLN A 72 11.56 -4.02 8.53
C GLN A 72 12.43 -3.05 9.34
N LEU A 73 11.99 -1.80 9.53
CA LEU A 73 12.69 -0.81 10.35
C LEU A 73 12.23 -0.81 11.82
N GLY A 74 11.37 -1.77 12.21
CA GLY A 74 10.90 -1.98 13.58
C GLY A 74 9.59 -1.25 13.93
N GLY A 75 9.06 -1.56 15.11
CA GLY A 75 7.77 -1.06 15.58
C GLY A 75 6.56 -1.88 15.09
N GLN A 76 5.37 -1.31 15.26
CA GLN A 76 4.08 -1.86 14.84
C GLN A 76 3.41 -0.93 13.83
N PRO A 77 2.41 -1.38 13.05
CA PRO A 77 1.73 -0.52 12.07
C PRO A 77 1.18 0.79 12.63
N ARG A 78 0.73 0.79 13.90
CA ARG A 78 0.27 1.99 14.61
C ARG A 78 1.38 3.02 14.88
N ASP A 79 2.65 2.60 14.85
CA ASP A 79 3.79 3.46 15.17
C ASP A 79 4.31 4.21 13.92
N LEU A 80 3.87 3.85 12.71
CA LEU A 80 4.35 4.43 11.45
C LEU A 80 4.21 5.95 11.39
N VAL A 81 3.08 6.49 11.86
CA VAL A 81 2.82 7.94 11.86
C VAL A 81 3.80 8.66 12.78
N GLN A 82 4.02 8.11 13.98
CA GLN A 82 4.99 8.65 14.92
C GLN A 82 6.42 8.58 14.36
N GLN A 83 6.77 7.47 13.68
CA GLN A 83 8.08 7.33 13.03
C GLN A 83 8.32 8.38 11.93
N LEU A 84 7.27 8.77 11.21
CA LEU A 84 7.34 9.88 10.24
C LEU A 84 7.54 11.22 10.95
N GLU A 85 6.70 11.51 11.96
CA GLU A 85 6.72 12.77 12.70
C GLU A 85 8.05 13.00 13.44
N ASP A 86 8.64 11.93 13.99
CA ASP A 86 9.94 11.94 14.67
C ASP A 86 11.13 11.94 13.70
N GLY A 87 10.90 11.80 12.40
CA GLY A 87 11.96 11.72 11.38
C GLY A 87 12.76 10.41 11.38
N VAL A 88 12.25 9.37 12.05
CA VAL A 88 12.84 8.02 12.02
C VAL A 88 12.83 7.47 10.61
N VAL A 89 11.79 7.79 9.82
CA VAL A 89 11.66 7.49 8.39
C VAL A 89 11.19 8.73 7.64
N ASP A 90 11.43 8.78 6.34
CA ASP A 90 11.14 9.99 5.55
C ASP A 90 9.75 9.91 4.90
N MET A 91 9.23 8.70 4.72
CA MET A 91 7.97 8.41 4.07
C MET A 91 7.30 7.19 4.71
N ILE A 92 5.97 7.18 4.73
CA ILE A 92 5.20 6.00 5.15
C ILE A 92 4.05 5.72 4.20
N TRP A 93 3.65 4.45 4.17
CA TRP A 93 2.32 4.06 3.70
C TRP A 93 1.59 3.34 4.83
N THR A 94 0.43 3.86 5.24
CA THR A 94 -0.32 3.39 6.41
C THR A 94 -1.82 3.60 6.25
N VAL A 95 -2.61 3.07 7.19
CA VAL A 95 -4.06 3.24 7.29
C VAL A 95 -4.36 4.17 8.46
N PRO A 96 -5.10 5.28 8.28
CA PRO A 96 -5.44 6.21 9.36
C PRO A 96 -6.06 5.54 10.59
N GLY A 97 -6.95 4.55 10.38
CA GLY A 97 -7.57 3.78 11.46
C GLY A 97 -6.62 2.94 12.32
N PHE A 98 -5.33 2.79 11.97
CA PHE A 98 -4.33 2.15 12.84
C PHE A 98 -3.85 3.05 13.99
N THR A 99 -4.11 4.36 13.90
CA THR A 99 -3.83 5.35 14.96
C THR A 99 -5.12 6.04 15.41
N PRO A 100 -6.01 5.33 16.14
CA PRO A 100 -7.32 5.87 16.51
C PRO A 100 -7.24 7.24 17.19
N GLY A 101 -8.01 8.20 16.67
CA GLY A 101 -8.10 9.55 17.21
C GLY A 101 -7.05 10.53 16.68
N ARG A 102 -6.05 10.08 15.92
CA ARG A 102 -5.03 10.97 15.33
C ARG A 102 -5.53 11.70 14.09
N PHE A 103 -6.38 11.06 13.29
CA PHE A 103 -6.95 11.59 12.04
C PHE A 103 -8.46 11.43 12.03
N MET A 104 -9.17 12.02 13.00
CA MET A 104 -10.61 11.80 13.20
C MET A 104 -11.47 12.15 11.97
N GLY A 105 -11.15 13.26 11.30
CA GLY A 105 -11.80 13.70 10.07
C GLY A 105 -11.56 12.72 8.92
N THR A 106 -10.34 12.23 8.77
CA THR A 106 -10.03 11.18 7.79
C THR A 106 -10.69 9.84 8.15
N GLU A 107 -10.67 9.45 9.43
CA GLU A 107 -11.35 8.25 9.94
C GLU A 107 -12.86 8.27 9.63
N GLY A 108 -13.47 9.46 9.58
CA GLY A 108 -14.87 9.63 9.16
C GLY A 108 -15.16 9.08 7.75
N LEU A 109 -14.15 9.01 6.87
CA LEU A 109 -14.29 8.43 5.53
C LEU A 109 -14.41 6.89 5.55
N GLU A 110 -14.04 6.25 6.67
CA GLU A 110 -14.16 4.79 6.85
C GLU A 110 -15.53 4.37 7.42
N LEU A 111 -16.43 5.32 7.68
CA LEU A 111 -17.75 5.02 8.21
C LEU A 111 -18.58 4.17 7.22
N PRO A 112 -19.47 3.30 7.73
CA PRO A 112 -20.37 2.53 6.89
C PRO A 112 -21.15 3.42 5.93
N PHE A 113 -21.25 2.98 4.67
CA PHE A 113 -21.95 3.67 3.58
C PHE A 113 -21.33 4.99 3.09
N MET A 114 -20.12 5.36 3.53
CA MET A 114 -19.36 6.47 2.92
C MET A 114 -18.75 6.08 1.56
N ASN A 115 -18.43 4.79 1.39
CA ASN A 115 -17.89 4.23 0.16
C ASN A 115 -19.01 4.08 -0.90
N THR A 116 -18.90 4.85 -2.00
CA THR A 116 -19.76 4.80 -3.19
C THR A 116 -19.54 3.55 -4.05
N GLY A 117 -18.46 2.81 -3.79
CA GLY A 117 -18.26 1.48 -4.33
C GLY A 117 -17.12 1.32 -5.30
N LEU A 118 -16.43 2.39 -5.66
CA LEU A 118 -15.30 2.39 -6.58
C LEU A 118 -14.16 3.25 -6.01
N SER A 119 -13.03 2.62 -5.74
CA SER A 119 -11.79 3.29 -5.31
C SER A 119 -11.38 4.44 -6.24
N ALA A 120 -11.58 4.27 -7.55
CA ALA A 120 -11.28 5.28 -8.56
C ALA A 120 -12.07 6.60 -8.39
N THR A 121 -13.27 6.54 -7.82
CA THR A 121 -14.09 7.73 -7.53
C THR A 121 -13.78 8.29 -6.15
N GLU A 122 -13.53 7.42 -5.18
CA GLU A 122 -13.35 7.82 -3.78
C GLU A 122 -11.98 8.36 -3.46
N SER A 123 -10.93 7.78 -4.03
CA SER A 123 -9.56 8.22 -3.81
C SER A 123 -9.37 9.71 -4.13
N PRO A 124 -9.80 10.23 -5.30
CA PRO A 124 -9.70 11.66 -5.58
C PRO A 124 -10.62 12.51 -4.67
N ALA A 125 -11.82 12.03 -4.33
CA ALA A 125 -12.73 12.74 -3.44
C ALA A 125 -12.17 12.85 -2.01
N ALA A 126 -11.58 11.78 -1.50
CA ALA A 126 -10.90 11.75 -0.20
C ALA A 126 -9.68 12.69 -0.19
N MET A 127 -8.87 12.67 -1.27
CA MET A 127 -7.74 13.58 -1.41
C MET A 127 -8.20 15.05 -1.46
N GLU A 128 -9.27 15.37 -2.20
CA GLU A 128 -9.83 16.72 -2.23
C GLU A 128 -10.34 17.16 -0.86
N PHE A 129 -11.12 16.31 -0.18
CA PHE A 129 -11.66 16.58 1.14
C PHE A 129 -10.55 16.85 2.15
N ILE A 130 -9.53 15.99 2.20
CA ILE A 130 -8.39 16.12 3.10
C ILE A 130 -7.61 17.41 2.82
N ASN A 131 -7.29 17.68 1.55
CA ASN A 131 -6.55 18.90 1.20
C ASN A 131 -7.33 20.18 1.55
N LYS A 132 -8.65 20.16 1.37
CA LYS A 132 -9.49 21.34 1.61
C LYS A 132 -9.78 21.58 3.09
N HIS A 133 -9.90 20.51 3.88
CA HIS A 133 -10.45 20.60 5.23
C HIS A 133 -9.50 20.15 6.34
N LEU A 134 -8.53 19.28 6.05
CA LEU A 134 -7.77 18.56 7.08
C LEU A 134 -6.25 18.79 6.99
N VAL A 135 -5.73 19.40 5.93
CA VAL A 135 -4.28 19.58 5.74
C VAL A 135 -3.64 20.44 6.83
N ASP A 136 -4.30 21.54 7.20
CA ASP A 136 -3.79 22.49 8.19
C ASP A 136 -4.08 22.06 9.64
N SER A 137 -4.86 21.00 9.83
CA SER A 137 -5.20 20.43 11.13
C SER A 137 -4.52 19.07 11.31
N GLU A 138 -5.11 17.99 10.77
CA GLU A 138 -4.68 16.62 11.03
C GLU A 138 -3.32 16.29 10.40
N TYR A 139 -3.01 16.90 9.25
CA TYR A 139 -1.77 16.65 8.53
C TYR A 139 -0.77 17.80 8.64
N ARG A 140 -0.90 18.67 9.63
CA ARG A 140 0.07 19.75 9.86
C ARG A 140 1.46 19.15 10.08
N GLY A 141 2.43 19.60 9.28
CA GLY A 141 3.80 19.07 9.31
C GLY A 141 4.00 17.77 8.51
N ILE A 142 2.95 17.19 7.93
CA ILE A 142 3.00 16.00 7.08
C ILE A 142 2.70 16.41 5.63
N LYS A 143 3.62 16.07 4.71
CA LYS A 143 3.36 16.24 3.27
C LYS A 143 2.58 15.04 2.73
N ILE A 144 1.32 15.25 2.40
CA ILE A 144 0.50 14.24 1.73
C ILE A 144 0.95 14.12 0.26
N ILE A 145 1.24 12.88 -0.16
CA ILE A 145 1.60 12.55 -1.55
C ILE A 145 0.38 12.01 -2.28
N ALA A 146 -0.31 11.05 -1.67
CA ALA A 146 -1.52 10.44 -2.21
C ALA A 146 -2.41 9.97 -1.07
N VAL A 147 -3.71 9.99 -1.32
CA VAL A 147 -4.74 9.31 -0.51
C VAL A 147 -5.48 8.38 -1.46
N HIS A 148 -5.74 7.16 -1.01
CA HIS A 148 -6.54 6.20 -1.76
C HIS A 148 -7.46 5.38 -0.84
N SER A 149 -8.52 4.84 -1.43
CA SER A 149 -9.41 3.88 -0.78
C SER A 149 -9.40 2.55 -1.52
N THR A 150 -9.88 1.50 -0.86
CA THR A 150 -10.26 0.27 -1.55
C THR A 150 -11.68 0.41 -2.12
N ASP A 151 -12.03 -0.42 -3.09
CA ASP A 151 -13.44 -0.60 -3.44
C ASP A 151 -14.25 -1.06 -2.20
N ARG A 152 -15.59 -0.95 -2.29
CA ARG A 152 -16.47 -1.38 -1.20
C ARG A 152 -16.13 -2.78 -0.72
N ALA A 153 -16.10 -2.94 0.59
CA ALA A 153 -16.12 -4.26 1.18
C ALA A 153 -17.44 -4.95 0.85
N LEU A 154 -17.35 -6.24 0.55
CA LEU A 154 -18.50 -7.13 0.39
C LEU A 154 -18.43 -8.18 1.47
N VAL A 155 -19.59 -8.71 1.85
CA VAL A 155 -19.66 -9.82 2.80
C VAL A 155 -19.57 -11.12 2.02
N HIS A 156 -18.59 -11.93 2.37
CA HIS A 156 -18.38 -13.28 1.84
C HIS A 156 -18.65 -14.28 2.95
N THR A 157 -19.36 -15.36 2.67
CA THR A 157 -19.81 -16.31 3.68
C THR A 157 -19.67 -17.74 3.20
N SER A 158 -19.03 -18.60 3.98
CA SER A 158 -18.69 -19.97 3.56
C SER A 158 -19.89 -20.92 3.48
N ARG A 159 -20.93 -20.69 4.28
CA ARG A 159 -22.01 -21.68 4.48
C ARG A 159 -23.41 -21.09 4.38
N LYS A 160 -23.63 -19.93 5.00
CA LYS A 160 -24.96 -19.31 5.12
C LYS A 160 -24.99 -17.99 4.33
N PRO A 161 -25.75 -17.92 3.22
CA PRO A 161 -25.95 -16.67 2.52
C PRO A 161 -26.64 -15.63 3.40
N ILE A 162 -26.22 -14.38 3.27
CA ILE A 162 -26.88 -13.23 3.90
C ILE A 162 -27.79 -12.58 2.86
N ARG A 163 -29.10 -12.60 3.10
CA ARG A 163 -30.11 -12.00 2.20
C ARG A 163 -30.90 -10.88 2.87
N ARG A 164 -30.85 -10.79 4.19
CA ARG A 164 -31.53 -9.79 5.02
C ARG A 164 -30.70 -9.51 6.29
N LEU A 165 -31.00 -8.41 6.97
CA LEU A 165 -30.24 -7.97 8.14
C LEU A 165 -30.23 -9.02 9.26
N GLU A 166 -31.31 -9.78 9.42
CA GLU A 166 -31.41 -10.80 10.45
C GLU A 166 -30.43 -11.95 10.26
N ASP A 167 -29.91 -12.15 9.04
CA ASP A 167 -28.99 -13.24 8.76
C ASP A 167 -27.62 -13.06 9.42
N PHE A 168 -27.23 -11.81 9.73
CA PHE A 168 -26.00 -11.45 10.45
C PHE A 168 -26.00 -11.90 11.92
N ARG A 169 -27.18 -12.10 12.52
CA ARG A 169 -27.30 -12.39 13.96
C ARG A 169 -26.53 -13.66 14.33
N GLY A 170 -25.59 -13.51 15.24
CA GLY A 170 -24.74 -14.61 15.74
C GLY A 170 -23.62 -15.06 14.81
N MET A 171 -23.45 -14.45 13.63
CA MET A 171 -22.34 -14.76 12.74
C MET A 171 -21.02 -14.21 13.27
N LYS A 172 -19.95 -14.99 13.24
CA LYS A 172 -18.58 -14.54 13.49
C LYS A 172 -17.96 -14.09 12.18
N LEU A 173 -17.77 -12.78 11.99
CA LEU A 173 -17.26 -12.24 10.73
C LEU A 173 -15.88 -11.63 10.92
N ARG A 174 -14.93 -12.00 10.05
CA ARG A 174 -13.62 -11.37 10.03
C ARG A 174 -13.72 -9.92 9.55
N VAL A 175 -13.05 -9.02 10.26
CA VAL A 175 -12.97 -7.58 9.91
C VAL A 175 -11.53 -7.09 9.88
N ALA A 176 -11.26 -6.09 9.04
CA ALA A 176 -9.93 -5.49 8.88
C ALA A 176 -9.69 -4.25 9.78
N GLY A 177 -10.75 -3.64 10.31
CA GLY A 177 -10.66 -2.39 11.07
C GLY A 177 -11.85 -2.15 11.99
N ARG A 178 -11.71 -1.13 12.85
CA ARG A 178 -12.66 -0.81 13.93
C ARG A 178 -14.07 -0.54 13.42
N PHE A 179 -14.24 0.36 12.47
CA PHE A 179 -15.58 0.76 11.99
C PHE A 179 -16.34 -0.37 11.30
N ILE A 180 -15.64 -1.24 10.54
CA ILE A 180 -16.26 -2.45 9.99
C ILE A 180 -16.69 -3.39 11.13
N GLY A 181 -15.89 -3.51 12.19
CA GLY A 181 -16.25 -4.27 13.38
C GLY A 181 -17.47 -3.73 14.12
N GLU A 182 -17.55 -2.41 14.27
CA GLU A 182 -18.71 -1.72 14.86
C GLU A 182 -19.96 -1.93 14.00
N ALA A 183 -19.83 -1.89 12.67
CA ALA A 183 -20.93 -2.19 11.75
C ALA A 183 -21.42 -3.64 11.89
N VAL A 184 -20.50 -4.62 11.96
CA VAL A 184 -20.85 -6.03 12.19
C VAL A 184 -21.58 -6.20 13.53
N THR A 185 -21.11 -5.52 14.57
CA THR A 185 -21.75 -5.55 15.90
C THR A 185 -23.15 -4.95 15.86
N ALA A 186 -23.32 -3.81 15.18
CA ALA A 186 -24.63 -3.16 15.00
C ALA A 186 -25.61 -4.03 14.20
N LEU A 187 -25.12 -4.87 13.30
CA LEU A 187 -25.90 -5.87 12.56
C LEU A 187 -26.20 -7.15 13.37
N GLY A 188 -25.72 -7.24 14.62
CA GLY A 188 -25.93 -8.40 15.51
C GLY A 188 -24.95 -9.55 15.30
N GLY A 189 -23.90 -9.35 14.51
CA GLY A 189 -22.79 -10.27 14.36
C GLY A 189 -21.71 -10.07 15.44
N THR A 190 -20.71 -10.95 15.43
CA THR A 190 -19.51 -10.86 16.27
C THR A 190 -18.30 -10.58 15.37
N PRO A 191 -17.68 -9.40 15.45
CA PRO A 191 -16.49 -9.11 14.66
C PRO A 191 -15.27 -9.85 15.23
N VAL A 192 -14.43 -10.39 14.34
CA VAL A 192 -13.16 -11.01 14.69
C VAL A 192 -12.03 -10.33 13.92
N GLY A 193 -11.13 -9.66 14.63
CA GLY A 193 -10.00 -8.96 14.02
C GLY A 193 -8.90 -9.94 13.59
N ILE A 194 -8.72 -10.14 12.28
CA ILE A 194 -7.70 -11.04 11.72
C ILE A 194 -6.98 -10.31 10.57
N PRO A 195 -5.65 -10.22 10.56
CA PRO A 195 -4.89 -9.68 9.43
C PRO A 195 -5.15 -10.44 8.13
N LEU A 196 -4.98 -9.79 6.98
CA LEU A 196 -5.33 -10.35 5.66
C LEU A 196 -4.70 -11.73 5.39
N GLY A 197 -3.42 -11.92 5.77
CA GLY A 197 -2.71 -13.19 5.57
C GLY A 197 -3.29 -14.38 6.34
N GLY A 198 -4.07 -14.16 7.40
CA GLY A 198 -4.69 -15.23 8.20
C GLY A 198 -6.13 -15.58 7.80
N VAL A 199 -6.73 -14.83 6.85
CA VAL A 199 -8.17 -14.94 6.54
C VAL A 199 -8.53 -16.30 5.96
N TYR A 200 -7.70 -16.83 5.05
CA TYR A 200 -7.92 -18.13 4.43
C TYR A 200 -8.00 -19.23 5.50
N GLU A 201 -6.97 -19.34 6.34
CA GLU A 201 -6.89 -20.40 7.35
C GLU A 201 -8.00 -20.29 8.40
N ALA A 202 -8.30 -19.06 8.85
CA ALA A 202 -9.37 -18.83 9.80
C ALA A 202 -10.74 -19.25 9.24
N THR A 203 -10.99 -18.97 7.95
CA THR A 203 -12.23 -19.35 7.28
C THR A 203 -12.28 -20.86 7.02
N ALA A 204 -11.20 -21.45 6.50
CA ALA A 204 -11.08 -22.89 6.25
C ALA A 204 -11.28 -23.73 7.53
N ARG A 205 -10.73 -23.27 8.66
CA ARG A 205 -10.90 -23.91 9.98
C ARG A 205 -12.21 -23.54 10.69
N SER A 206 -13.10 -22.80 10.03
CA SER A 206 -14.39 -22.35 10.61
C SER A 206 -14.22 -21.58 11.94
N GLN A 207 -13.13 -20.82 12.09
CA GLN A 207 -12.97 -19.87 13.20
C GLN A 207 -13.87 -18.64 13.00
N VAL A 208 -14.14 -18.31 11.74
CA VAL A 208 -15.09 -17.30 11.28
C VAL A 208 -16.04 -17.91 10.25
N ASP A 209 -17.26 -17.39 10.16
CA ASP A 209 -18.29 -17.80 9.22
C ASP A 209 -18.17 -17.11 7.85
N GLY A 210 -17.30 -16.10 7.78
CA GLY A 210 -17.12 -15.24 6.61
C GLY A 210 -16.20 -14.06 6.90
N PHE A 211 -16.06 -13.19 5.91
CA PHE A 211 -15.19 -12.02 5.97
C PHE A 211 -15.76 -10.85 5.17
N LEU A 212 -15.37 -9.63 5.54
CA LEU A 212 -15.68 -8.42 4.79
C LEU A 212 -14.44 -7.93 4.05
N ILE A 213 -14.47 -7.98 2.71
CA ILE A 213 -13.38 -7.53 1.84
C ILE A 213 -13.88 -7.23 0.41
N ASN A 214 -13.18 -6.39 -0.33
CA ASN A 214 -13.48 -6.13 -1.74
C ASN A 214 -13.06 -7.29 -2.65
N TRP A 215 -13.71 -7.41 -3.82
CA TRP A 215 -13.49 -8.50 -4.77
C TRP A 215 -12.04 -8.66 -5.25
N ALA A 216 -11.31 -7.56 -5.46
CA ALA A 216 -9.95 -7.61 -5.99
C ALA A 216 -8.98 -8.43 -5.11
N ILE A 217 -9.27 -8.55 -3.82
CA ILE A 217 -8.41 -9.27 -2.86
C ILE A 217 -8.76 -10.77 -2.78
N THR A 218 -9.94 -11.20 -3.23
CA THR A 218 -10.34 -12.60 -3.10
C THR A 218 -9.50 -13.53 -3.98
N GLN A 219 -9.06 -13.07 -5.15
CA GLN A 219 -8.26 -13.86 -6.09
C GLN A 219 -6.81 -14.08 -5.62
N PRO A 220 -6.01 -13.04 -5.28
CA PRO A 220 -4.61 -13.23 -4.88
C PRO A 220 -4.44 -14.08 -3.62
N PHE A 221 -5.43 -14.04 -2.71
CA PHE A 221 -5.41 -14.81 -1.46
C PHE A 221 -6.22 -16.11 -1.54
N ARG A 222 -6.73 -16.47 -2.72
CA ARG A 222 -7.55 -17.67 -2.97
C ARG A 222 -8.75 -17.81 -2.03
N LEU A 223 -9.30 -16.68 -1.59
CA LEU A 223 -10.41 -16.66 -0.63
C LEU A 223 -11.70 -17.25 -1.22
N TYR A 224 -11.83 -17.25 -2.55
CA TYR A 224 -12.92 -17.90 -3.27
C TYR A 224 -12.98 -19.43 -3.09
N GLU A 225 -11.91 -20.06 -2.58
CA GLU A 225 -11.92 -21.50 -2.26
C GLU A 225 -12.63 -21.79 -0.93
N VAL A 226 -12.80 -20.78 -0.07
CA VAL A 226 -13.27 -20.95 1.31
C VAL A 226 -14.55 -20.16 1.61
N ALA A 227 -14.95 -19.19 0.80
CA ALA A 227 -16.23 -18.48 0.92
C ALA A 227 -16.71 -17.85 -0.40
#